data_AF-A0A519MM88-F1
#
_entry.id   AF-A0A519MM88-F1
#
_cell.length_a   1.000
_cell.length_b   1.000
_cell.length_c   1.000
_cell.angle_alpha   90.00
_cell.angle_beta   90.00
_cell.angle_gamma   90.00
#
_symmetry.space_group_name_H-M   'P 1'
#
loop_
_entity.id
_entity.type
_entity.pdbx_description
1 polymer ?
#
loop_
_entity_poly.entity_id
_entity_poly.type
_entity_poly.pdbx_seq_one_letter_code
_entity_poly.pdbx_strand_id
1 'polypeptide(L)'
;AEEKEGLFNGPKPEMEITEDMRQKAFDNYTTTDDHGMHIVGITKDQNGKEYYMIKNSWGATNDYKGYMYMSKNFVKYKTTAILLNKGGLTKDMSKKLGV
;
A
#
# COMPACT_ATOMS: atom_id res chain seq x y z
N ALA A 1 22.15 3.25 17.48
CA ALA A 1 21.41 2.11 18.09
C ALA A 1 19.98 2.54 18.43
N GLU A 2 19.83 3.66 19.16
CA GLU A 2 18.53 4.24 19.56
C GLU A 2 17.58 4.56 18.39
N GLU A 3 18.08 5.07 17.26
CA GLU A 3 17.24 5.37 16.09
C GLU A 3 16.59 4.10 15.49
N LYS A 4 17.29 2.96 15.51
CA LYS A 4 16.74 1.69 15.01
C LYS A 4 15.64 1.15 15.92
N GLU A 5 15.79 1.27 17.24
CA GLU A 5 14.74 0.87 18.18
C GLU A 5 13.50 1.75 18.05
N GLY A 6 13.71 3.05 17.83
CA GLY A 6 12.63 4.01 17.59
C GLY A 6 11.76 3.68 16.38
N LEU A 7 12.34 3.11 15.30
CA LEU A 7 11.62 2.73 14.08
C LEU A 7 10.58 1.62 14.30
N PHE A 8 10.82 0.71 15.24
CA PHE A 8 9.94 -0.43 15.51
C PHE A 8 9.02 -0.22 16.73
N ASN A 9 9.15 0.90 17.43
CA ASN A 9 8.31 1.24 18.57
C ASN A 9 7.00 1.91 18.13
N GLY A 10 6.08 1.08 17.62
CA GLY A 10 4.69 1.44 17.31
C GLY A 10 4.49 2.34 16.08
N PRO A 11 3.22 2.69 15.77
CA PRO A 11 2.85 3.52 14.64
C PRO A 11 3.53 4.90 14.69
N LYS A 12 3.99 5.37 13.53
CA LYS A 12 4.60 6.70 13.37
C LYS A 12 3.73 7.61 12.50
N PRO A 13 3.91 8.94 12.62
CA PRO A 13 3.40 9.87 11.63
C PRO A 13 3.89 9.46 10.23
N GLU A 14 2.99 9.52 9.25
CA GLU A 14 3.32 9.26 7.86
C GLU A 14 3.24 10.54 7.04
N MET A 15 3.99 10.57 5.95
CA MET A 15 3.92 11.64 4.97
C MET A 15 2.53 11.71 4.34
N GLU A 16 1.99 12.92 4.21
CA GLU A 16 0.79 13.15 3.40
C GLU A 16 1.16 13.14 1.92
N ILE A 17 0.55 12.23 1.16
CA ILE A 17 0.94 11.97 -0.23
C ILE A 17 0.15 12.86 -1.17
N THR A 18 0.84 13.72 -1.91
CA THR A 18 0.30 14.54 -2.99
C THR A 18 0.53 13.91 -4.37
N GLU A 19 -0.22 14.34 -5.38
CA GLU A 19 -0.07 13.85 -6.75
C GLU A 19 1.32 14.21 -7.32
N ASP A 20 1.78 15.46 -7.16
CA ASP A 20 3.10 15.90 -7.62
C ASP A 20 4.25 15.08 -7.02
N MET A 21 4.14 14.76 -5.72
CA MET A 21 5.14 13.94 -5.02
C MET A 21 5.17 12.52 -5.57
N ARG A 22 3.99 11.91 -5.78
CA ARG A 22 3.87 10.58 -6.39
C ARG A 22 4.42 10.57 -7.82
N GLN A 23 4.10 11.58 -8.63
CA GLN A 23 4.57 11.70 -10.00
C GLN A 23 6.09 11.86 -10.05
N LYS A 24 6.65 12.78 -9.24
CA LYS A 24 8.09 12.97 -9.15
C LYS A 24 8.83 11.69 -8.76
N ALA A 25 8.25 10.90 -7.85
CA ALA A 25 8.85 9.64 -7.41
C ALA A 25 8.90 8.59 -8.54
N PHE A 26 7.87 8.55 -9.37
CA PHE A 26 7.86 7.72 -10.57
C PHE A 26 8.87 8.22 -11.61
N ASP A 27 8.86 9.52 -11.93
CA ASP A 27 9.71 10.13 -12.96
C ASP A 27 11.21 10.07 -12.62
N ASN A 28 11.56 10.16 -11.34
CA ASN A 28 12.94 10.10 -10.88
C ASN A 28 13.40 8.69 -10.49
N TYR A 29 12.61 7.66 -10.80
CA TYR A 29 12.90 6.25 -10.53
C TYR A 29 13.08 5.88 -9.06
N THR A 30 12.56 6.69 -8.12
CA THR A 30 12.45 6.28 -6.70
C THR A 30 11.20 5.45 -6.41
N THR A 31 10.28 5.36 -7.38
CA THR A 31 9.23 4.36 -7.49
C THR A 31 9.36 3.69 -8.85
N THR A 32 9.81 2.44 -8.86
CA THR A 32 9.84 1.57 -10.04
C THR A 32 8.88 0.40 -9.84
N ASP A 33 8.74 -0.44 -10.87
CA ASP A 33 8.01 -1.70 -10.74
C ASP A 33 8.92 -2.76 -10.10
N ASP A 34 8.52 -3.25 -8.93
CA ASP A 34 9.35 -4.14 -8.10
C ASP A 34 8.65 -5.49 -7.86
N HIS A 35 7.34 -5.48 -7.58
CA HIS A 35 6.66 -6.68 -7.10
C HIS A 35 5.14 -6.68 -7.26
N GLY A 36 4.55 -7.85 -7.53
CA GLY A 36 3.12 -8.08 -7.59
C GLY A 36 2.58 -8.77 -6.33
N MET A 37 1.57 -8.18 -5.70
CA MET A 37 0.94 -8.71 -4.48
C MET A 37 -0.59 -8.59 -4.52
N HIS A 38 -1.29 -9.22 -3.57
CA HIS A 38 -2.75 -9.23 -3.52
C HIS A 38 -3.27 -8.57 -2.23
N ILE A 39 -3.95 -7.43 -2.36
CA ILE A 39 -4.75 -6.85 -1.28
C ILE A 39 -5.97 -7.74 -1.01
N VAL A 40 -6.10 -8.28 0.20
CA VAL A 40 -7.17 -9.21 0.58
C VAL A 40 -8.09 -8.67 1.67
N GLY A 41 -7.83 -7.48 2.21
CA GLY A 41 -8.68 -6.88 3.23
C GLY A 41 -8.13 -5.56 3.76
N ILE A 42 -8.87 -5.01 4.73
CA ILE A 42 -8.50 -3.82 5.50
C ILE A 42 -8.46 -4.22 6.97
N THR A 43 -7.45 -3.74 7.69
CA THR A 43 -7.31 -3.90 9.15
C THR A 43 -7.03 -2.55 9.80
N LYS A 44 -7.03 -2.50 11.14
CA LYS A 44 -6.69 -1.32 11.92
C LYS A 44 -5.58 -1.63 12.92
N ASP A 45 -4.70 -0.66 13.17
CA ASP A 45 -3.76 -0.73 14.28
C ASP A 45 -4.42 -0.35 15.63
N GLN A 46 -3.64 -0.36 16.71
CA GLN A 46 -4.12 -0.04 18.06
C GLN A 46 -4.63 1.40 18.21
N ASN A 47 -4.28 2.30 17.27
CA ASN A 47 -4.75 3.69 17.24
C ASN A 47 -5.93 3.88 16.26
N GLY A 48 -6.43 2.79 15.67
CA GLY A 48 -7.55 2.82 14.73
C GLY A 48 -7.17 3.20 13.30
N LYS A 49 -5.88 3.36 12.99
CA LYS A 49 -5.42 3.72 11.65
C LYS A 49 -5.52 2.52 10.71
N GLU A 50 -6.00 2.74 9.50
CA GLU A 50 -6.27 1.68 8.53
C GLU A 50 -5.05 1.27 7.71
N TYR A 51 -4.92 -0.04 7.51
CA TYR A 51 -3.90 -0.69 6.69
C TYR A 51 -4.57 -1.66 5.71
N TYR A 52 -3.98 -1.83 4.53
CA TYR A 52 -4.30 -2.93 3.64
C TYR A 52 -3.60 -4.19 4.13
N MET A 53 -4.36 -5.29 4.22
CA MET A 53 -3.81 -6.63 4.43
C MET A 53 -3.43 -7.23 3.08
N ILE A 54 -2.15 -7.58 2.94
CA ILE A 54 -1.53 -8.00 1.68
C ILE A 54 -1.14 -9.47 1.80
N LYS A 55 -1.63 -10.32 0.90
CA LYS A 55 -1.11 -11.67 0.71
C LYS A 55 0.13 -11.58 -0.18
N ASN A 56 1.27 -11.98 0.37
CA ASN A 56 2.54 -12.03 -0.35
C ASN A 56 2.84 -13.45 -0.88
N SER A 57 3.89 -13.59 -1.67
CA SER A 57 4.30 -14.83 -2.36
C SER A 57 5.71 -15.33 -1.98
N TRP A 58 6.29 -14.84 -0.87
CA TRP A 58 7.63 -15.23 -0.40
C TRP A 58 7.63 -16.40 0.62
N GLY A 59 6.54 -17.17 0.68
CA GLY A 59 6.35 -18.21 1.69
C GLY A 59 5.78 -17.67 3.02
N ALA A 60 5.68 -18.54 4.03
CA ALA A 60 4.98 -18.25 5.30
C ALA A 60 5.92 -18.13 6.52
N THR A 61 7.20 -17.85 6.28
CA THR A 61 8.24 -17.81 7.31
C THR A 61 8.29 -16.49 8.08
N ASN A 62 7.68 -15.42 7.57
CA ASN A 62 7.60 -14.15 8.29
C ASN A 62 6.60 -14.21 9.47
N ASP A 63 6.66 -13.20 10.34
CA ASP A 63 5.86 -13.12 11.58
C ASP A 63 4.35 -13.26 11.33
N TYR A 64 3.88 -12.83 10.15
CA TYR A 64 2.48 -12.84 9.76
C TYR A 64 2.13 -13.93 8.73
N LYS A 65 2.88 -15.04 8.69
CA LYS A 65 2.52 -16.27 7.97
C LYS A 65 2.19 -16.05 6.48
N GLY A 66 2.98 -15.25 5.81
CA GLY A 66 2.88 -14.90 4.38
C GLY A 66 2.10 -13.63 4.10
N TYR A 67 1.58 -12.95 5.12
CA TYR A 67 0.90 -11.67 4.99
C TYR A 67 1.82 -10.50 5.32
N MET A 68 1.49 -9.34 4.77
CA MET A 68 2.08 -8.04 5.10
C MET A 68 0.97 -7.03 5.34
N TYR A 69 1.27 -5.97 6.08
CA TYR A 69 0.33 -4.89 6.37
C TYR A 69 0.94 -3.59 5.89
N MET A 70 0.29 -2.93 4.93
CA MET A 70 0.77 -1.69 4.33
C MET A 70 -0.21 -0.57 4.64
N SER A 71 0.31 0.56 5.11
CA SER A 71 -0.52 1.73 5.35
C SER A 71 -1.17 2.20 4.05
N LYS A 72 -2.31 2.88 4.16
CA LYS A 72 -2.93 3.53 3.00
C LYS A 72 -1.99 4.55 2.34
N ASN A 73 -1.16 5.26 3.11
CA ASN A 73 -0.21 6.24 2.57
C ASN A 73 0.88 5.56 1.74
N PHE A 74 1.43 4.44 2.22
CA PHE A 74 2.41 3.68 1.45
C PHE A 74 1.83 3.17 0.13
N VAL A 75 0.64 2.57 0.14
CA VAL A 75 -0.05 2.09 -1.07
C VAL A 75 -0.35 3.25 -2.03
N LYS A 76 -0.86 4.39 -1.52
CA LYS A 76 -1.09 5.61 -2.32
C LYS A 76 0.18 6.12 -2.99
N TYR A 77 1.33 6.04 -2.31
CA TYR A 77 2.60 6.54 -2.84
C TYR A 77 3.29 5.58 -3.81
N LYS A 78 3.26 4.27 -3.53
CA LYS A 78 4.14 3.28 -4.19
C LYS A 78 3.47 2.35 -5.19
N THR A 79 2.14 2.24 -5.23
CA THR A 79 1.47 1.38 -6.22
C THR A 79 1.65 1.93 -7.63
N THR A 80 2.18 1.13 -8.56
CA THR A 80 2.33 1.47 -9.99
C THR A 80 1.06 1.15 -10.78
N ALA A 81 0.50 -0.05 -10.59
CA ALA A 81 -0.71 -0.52 -11.25
C ALA A 81 -1.54 -1.42 -10.32
N ILE A 82 -2.83 -1.57 -10.65
CA ILE A 82 -3.72 -2.56 -10.05
C ILE A 82 -4.52 -3.26 -11.15
N LEU A 83 -4.86 -4.52 -10.91
CA LEU A 83 -5.83 -5.27 -11.70
C LEU A 83 -7.07 -5.51 -10.85
N LEU A 84 -8.24 -5.21 -11.42
CA LEU A 84 -9.53 -5.36 -10.75
C LEU A 84 -10.55 -5.95 -11.72
N ASN A 85 -11.49 -6.74 -11.21
CA ASN A 85 -12.72 -7.03 -11.94
C ASN A 85 -13.52 -5.73 -12.16
N LYS A 86 -14.04 -5.51 -13.37
CA LYS A 86 -14.85 -4.32 -13.70
C LYS A 86 -16.03 -4.08 -12.75
N GLY A 87 -16.64 -5.15 -12.23
CA GLY A 87 -17.73 -5.07 -11.25
C GLY A 87 -17.32 -4.50 -9.88
N GLY A 88 -16.01 -4.34 -9.62
CA GLY A 88 -15.50 -3.65 -8.44
C GLY A 88 -15.44 -2.12 -8.58
N LEU A 89 -15.69 -1.57 -9.78
CA LEU A 89 -15.73 -0.13 -9.99
C LEU A 89 -17.06 0.48 -9.53
N THR A 90 -17.02 1.72 -9.03
CA THR A 90 -18.26 2.48 -8.82
C THR A 90 -18.88 2.84 -10.17
N LYS A 91 -20.20 3.06 -10.21
CA LYS A 91 -20.92 3.43 -11.44
C LYS A 91 -20.30 4.65 -12.14
N ASP A 92 -19.91 5.65 -11.36
CA ASP A 92 -19.29 6.87 -11.88
C ASP A 92 -17.91 6.61 -12.48
N MET A 93 -17.11 5.74 -11.88
CA MET A 93 -15.81 5.34 -12.43
C MET A 93 -15.97 4.53 -13.71
N SER A 94 -16.86 3.54 -13.74
CA SER A 94 -17.16 2.76 -14.95
C SER A 94 -17.58 3.65 -16.11
N LYS A 95 -18.44 4.65 -15.85
CA LYS A 95 -18.87 5.62 -16.87
C LYS A 95 -17.72 6.49 -17.37
N LYS A 96 -16.85 6.99 -16.48
CA LYS A 96 -15.69 7.81 -16.86
C LYS A 96 -14.64 7.03 -17.66
N LEU A 97 -14.47 5.74 -17.35
CA LEU A 97 -13.50 4.86 -17.98
C LEU A 97 -14.05 4.14 -19.24
N GLY A 98 -15.36 4.19 -19.47
CA GLY A 98 -16.01 3.54 -20.63
C GLY A 98 -16.00 2.02 -20.57
N VAL A 99 -16.07 1.43 -19.36
CA VAL A 99 -15.93 -0.02 -19.11
C VAL A 99 -17.12 -0.68 -18.45
#